data_AF-A0A9D7KFB7-F1
#
_entry.id   AF-A0A9D7KFB7-F1
#
_cell.length_a   1.000
_cell.length_b   1.000
_cell.length_c   1.000
_cell.angle_alpha   90.00
_cell.angle_beta   90.00
_cell.angle_gamma   90.00
#
_symmetry.space_group_name_H-M   'P 1'
#
loop_
_entity.id
_entity.type
_entity.pdbx_description
1 polymer ?
#
loop_
_entity_poly.entity_id
_entity_poly.type
_entity_poly.pdbx_seq_one_letter_code
_entity_poly.pdbx_strand_id
1 'polypeptide(L)'
;MSALSGKTVASKFLETFANPNPVRDYHIHMEIPEFTCLCPKTGQPDFATLILDYIADTACVELKSLKLYIWSFRNEGHFHEDVTNRILDDLAAAIQPRFMRLTAKFYVRGGIFTNVVAEHRKPGWQAQPLVDLMQFGTQSNTRG
;
A
#
# COMPACT_ATOMS: atom_id res chain seq x y z
N MET A 1 35.64 8.30 -13.85
CA MET A 1 34.75 9.16 -13.06
C MET A 1 34.17 8.33 -11.93
N SER A 2 34.74 8.50 -10.72
CA SER A 2 34.46 7.70 -9.52
C SER A 2 32.96 7.71 -9.20
N ALA A 3 32.31 6.55 -9.32
CA ALA A 3 30.98 6.35 -8.78
C ALA A 3 31.12 6.34 -7.26
N LEU A 4 30.83 7.48 -6.65
CA LEU A 4 30.66 7.59 -5.20
C LEU A 4 29.60 6.57 -4.79
N SER A 5 30.03 5.58 -4.01
CA SER A 5 29.17 4.71 -3.20
C SER A 5 28.43 5.60 -2.20
N GLY A 6 27.33 6.20 -2.67
CA GLY A 6 26.49 7.07 -1.87
C GLY A 6 25.75 6.24 -0.84
N LYS A 7 26.02 6.53 0.44
CA LYS A 7 25.29 5.96 1.57
C LYS A 7 23.80 6.16 1.32
N THR A 8 23.03 5.07 1.31
CA THR A 8 21.58 5.15 1.07
C THR A 8 20.91 5.81 2.28
N VAL A 9 20.27 6.96 2.08
CA VAL A 9 19.62 7.76 3.14
C VAL A 9 18.10 7.67 2.98
N ALA A 10 17.36 7.68 4.10
CA ALA A 10 15.91 7.77 4.08
C ALA A 10 15.45 9.06 3.35
N SER A 11 14.31 9.00 2.68
CA SER A 11 13.81 10.11 1.86
C SER A 11 12.30 10.09 1.83
N LYS A 12 11.65 11.25 1.96
CA LYS A 12 10.19 11.39 1.78
C LYS A 12 9.77 11.46 0.30
N PHE A 13 10.73 11.47 -0.62
CA PHE A 13 10.46 11.54 -2.05
C PHE A 13 10.14 10.14 -2.61
N LEU A 14 8.96 10.01 -3.20
CA LEU A 14 8.51 8.80 -3.90
C LEU A 14 8.78 8.95 -5.39
N GLU A 15 9.53 8.02 -5.95
CA GLU A 15 9.72 7.89 -7.40
C GLU A 15 8.63 6.99 -7.98
N THR A 16 8.31 7.23 -9.25
CA THR A 16 7.26 6.49 -9.97
C THR A 16 7.77 6.08 -11.33
N PHE A 17 7.20 5.00 -11.88
CA PHE A 17 7.42 4.61 -13.26
C PHE A 17 6.07 4.35 -13.95
N ALA A 18 6.06 4.42 -15.28
CA ALA A 18 4.85 4.18 -16.05
C ALA A 18 4.30 2.76 -15.81
N ASN A 19 3.00 2.64 -15.60
CA ASN A 19 2.34 1.34 -15.57
C ASN A 19 2.58 0.64 -16.92
N PRO A 20 3.21 -0.55 -16.95
CA PRO A 20 3.51 -1.23 -18.20
C PRO A 20 2.28 -1.82 -18.91
N ASN A 21 1.15 -1.97 -18.21
CA ASN A 21 -0.08 -2.56 -18.74
C ASN A 21 -1.34 -1.78 -18.27
N PRO A 22 -1.51 -0.49 -18.62
CA PRO A 22 -2.58 0.36 -18.09
C PRO A 22 -3.98 -0.01 -18.59
N VAL A 23 -4.07 -0.87 -19.62
CA VAL A 23 -5.34 -1.28 -20.24
C VAL A 23 -6.14 -2.24 -19.36
N ARG A 24 -5.52 -2.94 -18.42
CA ARG A 24 -6.18 -3.92 -17.54
C ARG A 24 -5.91 -3.64 -16.08
N ASP A 25 -6.89 -3.94 -15.24
CA ASP A 25 -6.64 -4.02 -13.80
C ASP A 25 -5.79 -5.27 -13.51
N TYR A 26 -4.76 -5.10 -12.68
CA TYR A 26 -4.01 -6.19 -12.08
C TYR A 26 -3.62 -5.80 -10.66
N HIS A 27 -3.59 -6.79 -9.78
CA HIS A 27 -3.31 -6.59 -8.36
C HIS A 27 -1.80 -6.63 -8.13
N ILE A 28 -1.28 -5.58 -7.51
CA ILE A 28 0.08 -5.53 -6.99
C ILE A 28 0.00 -5.67 -5.47
N HIS A 29 0.61 -6.73 -4.96
CA HIS A 29 0.70 -7.04 -3.53
C HIS A 29 2.16 -6.88 -3.08
N MET A 30 2.37 -6.12 -2.01
CA MET A 30 3.68 -5.90 -1.40
C MET A 30 3.60 -6.06 0.11
N GLU A 31 4.54 -6.82 0.66
CA GLU A 31 4.76 -6.91 2.11
C GLU A 31 6.03 -6.14 2.48
N ILE A 32 5.91 -5.29 3.50
CA ILE A 32 6.98 -4.43 4.00
C ILE A 32 7.13 -4.74 5.49
N PRO A 33 7.90 -5.79 5.84
CA PRO A 33 7.98 -6.31 7.21
C PRO A 33 8.84 -5.44 8.15
N GLU A 34 9.53 -4.43 7.62
CA GLU A 34 10.52 -3.62 8.35
C GLU A 34 10.05 -2.19 8.62
N PHE A 35 8.75 -1.96 8.83
CA PHE A 35 8.25 -0.65 9.21
C PHE A 35 8.44 -0.40 10.71
N THR A 36 8.89 0.81 11.05
CA THR A 36 8.95 1.29 12.43
C THR A 36 8.77 2.81 12.50
N CYS A 37 8.15 3.27 13.59
CA CYS A 37 8.02 4.68 13.96
C CYS A 37 8.12 4.82 15.49
N LEU A 38 8.04 6.03 16.04
CA LEU A 38 8.01 6.24 17.49
C LEU A 38 6.58 6.46 17.98
N CYS A 39 6.26 5.96 19.17
CA CYS A 39 5.06 6.35 19.88
C CYS A 39 5.15 7.82 20.32
N PRO A 40 4.22 8.71 19.95
CA PRO A 40 4.26 10.13 20.32
C PRO A 40 4.26 10.39 21.83
N LYS A 41 3.74 9.42 22.62
CA LYS A 41 3.58 9.56 24.07
C LYS A 41 4.80 9.10 24.84
N THR A 42 5.43 8.00 24.43
CA THR A 42 6.49 7.35 25.22
C THR A 42 7.86 7.45 24.55
N GLY A 43 7.93 7.79 23.27
CA GLY A 43 9.15 7.76 22.48
C GLY A 43 9.67 6.33 22.21
N GLN A 44 8.94 5.29 22.61
CA GLN A 44 9.32 3.91 22.31
C GLN A 44 9.05 3.59 20.84
N PRO A 45 9.91 2.77 20.20
CA PRO A 45 9.70 2.39 18.82
C PRO A 45 8.51 1.44 18.71
N ASP A 46 7.62 1.65 17.75
CA ASP A 46 6.58 0.70 17.35
C ASP A 46 6.97 0.05 16.02
N PHE A 47 6.59 -1.20 15.84
CA PHE A 47 6.93 -2.01 14.67
C PHE A 47 5.67 -2.53 14.01
N ALA A 48 5.67 -2.64 12.68
CA ALA A 48 4.58 -3.25 11.93
C ALA A 48 5.07 -3.95 10.67
N THR A 49 4.27 -4.91 10.20
CA THR A 49 4.29 -5.32 8.80
C THR A 49 3.25 -4.50 8.06
N LEU A 50 3.66 -3.74 7.04
CA LEU A 50 2.72 -3.09 6.14
C LEU A 50 2.43 -4.02 4.97
N ILE A 51 1.14 -4.14 4.64
CA ILE A 51 0.66 -4.85 3.46
C ILE A 51 0.03 -3.80 2.55
N LEU A 52 0.65 -3.60 1.39
CA LEU A 52 0.19 -2.65 0.38
C LEU A 52 -0.38 -3.43 -0.80
N ASP A 53 -1.68 -3.29 -0.99
CA ASP A 53 -2.42 -3.85 -2.12
C ASP A 53 -2.90 -2.72 -3.00
N TYR A 54 -2.55 -2.70 -4.28
CA TYR A 54 -3.06 -1.65 -5.17
C TYR A 54 -3.26 -2.11 -6.61
N ILE A 55 -4.11 -1.36 -7.30
CA ILE A 55 -4.34 -1.43 -8.75
C ILE A 55 -3.90 -0.09 -9.30
N ALA A 56 -2.78 -0.09 -10.01
CA ALA A 56 -2.23 1.10 -10.65
C ALA A 56 -3.18 1.66 -11.71
N ASP A 57 -3.14 2.98 -11.91
CA ASP A 57 -3.72 3.59 -13.10
C ASP A 57 -2.64 3.78 -14.17
N THR A 58 -2.03 4.96 -14.28
CA THR A 58 -0.97 5.25 -15.26
C THR A 58 0.43 5.08 -14.70
N ALA A 59 0.60 5.00 -13.38
CA ALA A 59 1.89 4.93 -12.71
C ALA A 59 1.92 3.86 -11.60
N CYS A 60 3.10 3.32 -11.37
CA CYS A 60 3.45 2.43 -10.28
C CYS A 60 4.50 3.10 -9.38
N VAL A 61 4.51 2.75 -8.10
CA VAL A 61 5.54 3.22 -7.16
C VAL A 61 6.86 2.47 -7.40
N GLU A 62 7.98 3.19 -7.43
CA GLU A 62 9.30 2.60 -7.57
C GLU A 62 9.76 2.01 -6.23
N LEU A 63 10.24 0.76 -6.26
CA LEU A 63 10.45 -0.06 -5.06
C LEU A 63 11.55 0.48 -4.14
N LYS A 64 12.65 1.01 -4.68
CA LYS A 64 13.73 1.58 -3.88
C LYS A 64 13.24 2.83 -3.15
N SER A 65 12.57 3.75 -3.82
CA SER A 65 12.03 4.98 -3.23
C SER A 65 10.98 4.68 -2.17
N LEU A 66 10.11 3.68 -2.40
CA LEU A 66 9.15 3.20 -1.40
C LEU A 66 9.88 2.75 -0.13
N LYS A 67 10.94 1.95 -0.25
CA LYS A 67 11.75 1.53 0.90
C LYS A 67 12.32 2.73 1.67
N LEU A 68 12.87 3.72 0.97
CA LEU A 68 13.45 4.92 1.61
C LEU A 68 12.39 5.80 2.27
N TYR A 69 11.20 5.86 1.68
CA TYR A 69 10.03 6.51 2.21
C TYR A 69 9.57 5.83 3.51
N ILE A 70 9.41 4.51 3.52
CA ILE A 70 9.06 3.77 4.75
C ILE A 70 10.13 3.96 5.84
N TRP A 71 11.41 3.94 5.49
CA TRP A 71 12.50 4.16 6.46
C TRP A 71 12.52 5.57 7.08
N SER A 72 11.93 6.56 6.42
CA SER A 72 11.90 7.94 6.93
C SER A 72 11.11 8.08 8.23
N PHE A 73 10.14 7.20 8.48
CA PHE A 73 9.30 7.24 9.68
C PHE A 73 9.98 6.75 10.95
N ARG A 74 11.17 6.12 10.86
CA ARG A 74 11.84 5.45 11.98
C ARG A 74 11.98 6.31 13.24
N ASN A 75 12.24 7.60 13.07
CA ASN A 75 12.45 8.54 14.17
C ASN A 75 11.31 9.56 14.31
N GLU A 76 10.16 9.31 13.67
CA GLU A 76 9.00 10.21 13.68
C GLU A 76 7.94 9.68 14.64
N GLY A 77 7.31 10.58 15.40
CA GLY A 77 6.28 10.24 16.37
C GLY A 77 4.90 10.17 15.72
N HIS A 78 4.27 9.00 15.68
CA HIS A 78 2.92 8.83 15.11
C HIS A 78 2.04 7.85 15.88
N PHE A 79 0.73 8.14 15.93
CA PHE A 79 -0.26 7.11 16.25
C PHE A 79 -0.36 6.10 15.09
N HIS A 80 -0.75 4.86 15.39
CA HIS A 80 -0.87 3.79 14.38
C HIS A 80 -1.83 4.18 13.26
N GLU A 81 -2.95 4.80 13.62
CA GLU A 81 -3.99 5.27 12.71
C GLU A 81 -3.49 6.39 11.81
N ASP A 82 -2.79 7.36 12.40
CA ASP A 82 -2.23 8.53 11.70
C ASP A 82 -1.20 8.10 10.65
N VAL A 83 -0.18 7.34 11.04
CA VAL A 83 0.88 6.94 10.10
C VAL A 83 0.36 6.05 8.98
N THR A 84 -0.65 5.21 9.25
CA THR A 84 -1.26 4.37 8.21
C THR A 84 -1.99 5.22 7.17
N ASN A 85 -2.82 6.18 7.61
CA ASN A 85 -3.51 7.08 6.67
C ASN A 85 -2.52 7.97 5.93
N ARG A 86 -1.51 8.50 6.63
CA ARG A 86 -0.47 9.34 6.03
C ARG A 86 0.29 8.61 4.92
N ILE A 87 0.69 7.35 5.16
CA ILE A 87 1.37 6.54 4.15
C ILE A 87 0.45 6.31 2.95
N LEU A 88 -0.82 5.97 3.17
CA LEU A 88 -1.77 5.79 2.09
C LEU A 88 -1.94 7.07 1.26
N ASP A 89 -2.13 8.22 1.91
CA ASP A 89 -2.36 9.51 1.24
C ASP A 89 -1.17 9.93 0.39
N ASP A 90 0.05 9.82 0.93
CA ASP A 90 1.28 10.18 0.22
C ASP A 90 1.50 9.25 -0.99
N LEU A 91 1.23 7.94 -0.86
CA LEU A 91 1.30 6.98 -1.97
C LEU A 91 0.22 7.24 -3.03
N ALA A 92 -1.03 7.47 -2.60
CA ALA A 92 -2.14 7.76 -3.50
C ALA A 92 -1.92 9.08 -4.25
N ALA A 93 -1.37 10.10 -3.60
CA ALA A 93 -0.99 11.36 -4.24
C ALA A 93 0.13 11.16 -5.27
N ALA A 94 1.11 10.30 -4.99
CA ALA A 94 2.23 10.04 -5.88
C ALA A 94 1.83 9.31 -7.17
N ILE A 95 0.94 8.30 -7.09
CA ILE A 95 0.65 7.42 -8.25
C ILE A 95 -0.80 7.45 -8.75
N GLN A 96 -1.70 8.14 -8.05
CA GLN A 96 -3.13 8.27 -8.39
C GLN A 96 -3.77 6.92 -8.79
N PRO A 97 -3.71 5.90 -7.92
CA PRO A 97 -4.10 4.54 -8.27
C PRO A 97 -5.61 4.44 -8.47
N ARG A 98 -6.07 3.41 -9.21
CA ARG A 98 -7.51 3.09 -9.30
C ARG A 98 -8.06 2.68 -7.94
N PHE A 99 -7.28 1.85 -7.25
CA PHE A 99 -7.54 1.38 -5.90
C PHE A 99 -6.22 1.20 -5.16
N MET A 100 -6.21 1.51 -3.88
CA MET A 100 -5.10 1.19 -2.99
C MET A 100 -5.63 0.91 -1.59
N ARG A 101 -5.10 -0.12 -0.94
CA ARG A 101 -5.34 -0.46 0.45
C ARG A 101 -4.00 -0.62 1.13
N LEU A 102 -3.86 0.04 2.27
CA LEU A 102 -2.76 -0.21 3.19
C LEU A 102 -3.32 -0.88 4.44
N THR A 103 -2.78 -2.06 4.78
CA THR A 103 -3.02 -2.70 6.07
C THR A 103 -1.73 -2.68 6.87
N ALA A 104 -1.71 -1.93 7.98
CA ALA A 104 -0.61 -1.91 8.91
C ALA A 104 -0.89 -2.86 10.08
N LYS A 105 -0.12 -3.94 10.19
CA LYS A 105 -0.22 -4.93 11.26
C LYS A 105 0.84 -4.63 12.33
N PHE A 106 0.46 -3.85 13.34
CA PHE A 106 1.37 -3.45 14.41
C PHE A 106 1.64 -4.61 15.38
N TYR A 107 2.87 -4.65 15.89
CA TYR A 107 3.28 -5.61 16.90
C TYR A 107 2.60 -5.31 18.23
N VAL A 108 2.46 -6.33 19.07
CA VAL A 108 1.73 -6.24 20.33
C VAL A 108 2.29 -5.16 21.26
N ARG A 109 1.39 -4.35 21.83
CA ARG A 109 1.68 -3.32 22.84
C ARG A 109 0.66 -3.44 23.98
N GLY A 110 1.15 -3.56 25.22
CA GLY A 110 0.28 -3.74 26.38
C GLY A 110 -0.65 -4.97 26.30
N GLY A 111 -0.25 -6.01 25.55
CA GLY A 111 -1.08 -7.20 25.31
C GLY A 111 -2.17 -7.02 24.23
N ILE A 112 -2.19 -5.89 23.52
CA ILE A 112 -3.19 -5.58 22.49
C ILE A 112 -2.53 -5.64 21.10
N PHE A 113 -3.19 -6.30 20.16
CA PHE A 113 -2.84 -6.29 18.75
C PHE A 113 -3.65 -5.21 18.03
N THR A 114 -2.99 -4.45 17.16
CA THR A 114 -3.64 -3.38 16.39
C THR A 114 -3.39 -3.58 14.91
N ASN A 115 -4.47 -3.69 14.15
CA ASN A 115 -4.44 -3.65 12.69
C ASN A 115 -5.20 -2.42 12.23
N VAL A 116 -4.57 -1.58 11.42
CA VAL A 116 -5.23 -0.43 10.79
C VAL A 116 -5.32 -0.71 9.30
N VAL A 117 -6.51 -0.55 8.72
CA VAL A 117 -6.75 -0.71 7.29
C VAL A 117 -7.28 0.62 6.75
N ALA A 118 -6.62 1.16 5.74
CA ALA A 118 -7.03 2.40 5.08
C ALA A 118 -7.21 2.20 3.56
N GLU A 119 -8.30 2.80 3.06
CA GLU A 119 -8.88 2.79 1.71
C GLU A 119 -8.64 3.99 0.80
N HIS A 120 -8.00 3.88 -0.38
CA HIS A 120 -8.16 4.87 -1.46
C HIS A 120 -8.87 4.25 -2.67
N ARG A 121 -9.87 4.98 -3.21
CA ARG A 121 -10.65 4.60 -4.40
C ARG A 121 -10.77 5.79 -5.34
N LYS A 122 -10.36 5.61 -6.59
CA LYS A 122 -10.55 6.63 -7.63
C LYS A 122 -12.06 6.83 -7.87
N PRO A 123 -12.58 8.07 -7.85
CA PRO A 123 -14.00 8.32 -8.13
C PRO A 123 -14.44 7.72 -9.46
N GLY A 124 -15.53 6.95 -9.45
CA GLY A 124 -16.07 6.28 -10.63
C GLY A 124 -15.39 4.97 -11.03
N TRP A 125 -14.26 4.59 -10.41
CA TRP A 125 -13.71 3.25 -10.61
C TRP A 125 -14.56 2.20 -9.89
N GLN A 126 -14.78 1.06 -10.55
CA GLN A 126 -15.48 -0.09 -9.99
C GLN A 126 -14.57 -1.31 -10.10
N ALA A 127 -14.52 -2.10 -9.03
CA ALA A 127 -13.78 -3.36 -9.04
C ALA A 127 -14.37 -4.33 -10.07
N GLN A 128 -13.51 -5.10 -10.72
CA GLN A 128 -13.99 -6.19 -11.57
C GLN A 128 -14.82 -7.17 -10.75
N PRO A 129 -15.98 -7.64 -11.26
CA PRO A 129 -16.78 -8.62 -10.56
C PRO A 129 -15.98 -9.91 -10.38
N LEU A 130 -16.28 -10.64 -9.30
CA LEU A 130 -15.73 -11.98 -9.12
C LEU A 130 -16.13 -12.86 -10.32
N VAL A 131 -15.15 -13.47 -10.96
CA VAL A 131 -15.39 -14.43 -12.03
C VAL A 131 -15.75 -15.77 -11.40
N ASP A 132 -17.04 -16.06 -11.32
CA ASP A 132 -17.56 -17.37 -10.92
C ASP A 132 -17.84 -18.22 -12.16
N LEU A 133 -16.97 -19.21 -12.41
CA LEU A 133 -17.10 -20.12 -13.54
C LEU A 133 -18.03 -21.33 -13.26
N MET A 134 -18.58 -21.43 -12.04
CA MET A 134 -19.44 -22.55 -11.62
C MET A 134 -20.93 -22.25 -11.77
N GLN A 135 -21.29 -21.02 -12.15
CA GLN A 135 -22.67 -20.64 -12.43
C GLN A 135 -23.03 -20.92 -13.88
N PHE A 136 -23.81 -21.97 -14.10
CA PHE A 136 -24.52 -22.19 -15.35
C PHE A 136 -25.90 -21.53 -15.25
N GLY A 137 -26.24 -20.64 -16.19
CA GLY A 137 -27.61 -20.12 -16.26
C GLY A 137 -28.60 -21.26 -16.44
N THR A 138 -29.70 -21.27 -15.69
CA THR A 138 -30.82 -22.18 -15.93
C THR A 138 -31.50 -21.79 -17.24
N GLN A 139 -31.02 -22.30 -18.36
CA GLN A 139 -31.78 -22.28 -19.61
C GLN A 139 -32.78 -23.44 -19.57
N SER A 140 -34.06 -23.15 -19.87
CA SER A 140 -35.00 -24.22 -20.21
C SER A 140 -34.46 -24.94 -21.44
N ASN A 141 -34.18 -26.24 -21.29
CA ASN A 141 -33.82 -27.13 -22.40
C ASN A 141 -35.05 -27.56 -23.23
N THR A 142 -36.24 -27.04 -22.89
CA THR A 142 -37.47 -27.25 -23.65
C THR A 142 -37.86 -25.96 -24.36
N ARG A 143 -38.08 -26.05 -25.67
CA ARG A 143 -38.80 -25.02 -26.42
C ARG A 143 -40.29 -25.25 -26.14
N GLY A 144 -40.97 -24.21 -25.65
CA GLY A 144 -42.43 -24.19 -25.59
C GLY A 144 -43.04 -24.24 -26.98
#